data_AF-A0A0B7I6V2-F1
#
_entry.id   AF-A0A0B7I6V2-F1
#
_cell.length_a   1.000
_cell.length_b   1.000
_cell.length_c   1.000
_cell.angle_alpha   90.00
_cell.angle_beta   90.00
_cell.angle_gamma   90.00
#
_symmetry.space_group_name_H-M   'P 1'
#
loop_
_entity.id
_entity.type
_entity.pdbx_description
1 polymer ?
#
loop_
_entity_poly.entity_id
_entity_poly.type
_entity_poly.pdbx_seq_one_letter_code
_entity_poly.pdbx_strand_id
1 'polypeptide(L)'
;MTLTDQIVKNIITRVIKSEDYRIEIVNLINAEFLQFSVDFFKKIVTAKLNSEDITIDWYKRYFMSEGLSSEDIAINSGLNKKTISNMYGSATRTIVIEASNEHFESLYQSIQTLVEIEKEIDLVLTIKLKGVSVDLNVSESLVVINTLAVKRAALRGGLWSTAGKSVEKYLMLTLCKLYQIPESNYDAKHFVKDKGKKVDREIDFYLLERDNKYLCEVKLMGKGNPESADAIIARGTNIFVADTLSQQNKNQCDELGIHWIALRDANGFRKFKSILEKLQIPYKDYKGNLDEDLPNILNTLFNN
;
A
#
# COMPACT_ATOMS: atom_id res chain seq x y z
N MET A 1 -6.85 5.27 3.87
CA MET A 1 -6.14 4.59 4.97
C MET A 1 -4.74 5.17 5.05
N THR A 2 -4.31 5.53 6.25
CA THR A 2 -3.00 6.18 6.48
C THR A 2 -2.19 5.27 7.39
N LEU A 3 -0.96 4.97 7.02
CA LEU A 3 -0.04 4.25 7.89
C LEU A 3 0.28 5.12 9.10
N THR A 4 0.38 4.51 10.28
CA THR A 4 0.87 5.23 11.45
C THR A 4 2.35 5.54 11.27
N ASP A 5 2.78 6.67 11.83
CA ASP A 5 4.19 7.07 11.81
C ASP A 5 5.09 5.97 12.36
N GLN A 6 4.64 5.25 13.38
CA GLN A 6 5.38 4.13 13.96
C GLN A 6 5.66 3.02 12.93
N ILE A 7 4.71 2.68 12.06
CA ILE A 7 4.93 1.66 11.04
C ILE A 7 5.91 2.16 9.98
N VAL A 8 5.81 3.44 9.59
CA VAL A 8 6.77 4.05 8.65
C VAL A 8 8.19 4.04 9.25
N LYS A 9 8.34 4.41 10.52
CA LYS A 9 9.61 4.33 11.26
C LYS A 9 10.18 2.91 11.30
N ASN A 10 9.34 1.90 11.57
CA ASN A 10 9.76 0.50 11.57
C ASN A 10 10.26 0.06 10.20
N ILE A 11 9.56 0.42 9.11
CA ILE A 11 9.96 0.09 7.75
C ILE A 11 11.32 0.70 7.43
N ILE A 12 11.51 2.00 7.67
CA ILE A 12 12.78 2.68 7.41
C ILE A 12 13.90 2.04 8.23
N THR A 13 13.66 1.78 9.51
CA THR A 13 14.64 1.14 10.41
C THR A 13 15.11 -0.20 9.84
N ARG A 14 14.17 -1.07 9.46
CA ARG A 14 14.49 -2.37 8.88
C ARG A 14 15.29 -2.23 7.59
N VAL A 15 14.82 -1.40 6.66
CA VAL A 15 15.49 -1.26 5.36
C VAL A 15 16.91 -0.69 5.50
N ILE A 16 17.13 0.31 6.36
CA ILE A 16 18.48 0.87 6.60
C ILE A 16 19.41 -0.16 7.24
N LYS A 17 18.89 -1.02 8.12
CA LYS A 17 19.61 -2.15 8.73
C LYS A 17 19.76 -3.37 7.81
N SER A 18 19.39 -3.24 6.54
CA SER A 18 19.42 -4.32 5.55
C SER A 18 18.46 -5.49 5.83
N GLU A 19 17.41 -5.25 6.61
CA GLU A 19 16.38 -6.22 6.98
C GLU A 19 15.15 -6.14 6.05
N ASP A 20 14.33 -7.20 6.05
CA ASP A 20 13.07 -7.23 5.31
C ASP A 20 11.95 -6.51 6.08
N TYR A 21 11.37 -5.47 5.49
CA TYR A 21 10.27 -4.70 6.09
C TYR A 21 8.88 -5.32 5.87
N ARG A 22 8.75 -6.30 4.97
CA ARG A 22 7.44 -6.80 4.52
C ARG A 22 6.59 -7.38 5.65
N ILE A 23 7.23 -7.86 6.71
CA ILE A 23 6.54 -8.36 7.91
C ILE A 23 5.69 -7.27 8.58
N GLU A 24 6.15 -6.01 8.59
CA GLU A 24 5.39 -4.89 9.16
C GLU A 24 4.07 -4.68 8.40
N ILE A 25 4.12 -4.74 7.07
CA ILE A 25 2.94 -4.58 6.21
C ILE A 25 2.01 -5.78 6.30
N VAL A 26 2.56 -7.01 6.29
CA VAL A 26 1.74 -8.24 6.42
C VAL A 26 1.00 -8.26 7.76
N ASN A 27 1.66 -7.88 8.85
CA ASN A 27 1.03 -7.82 10.17
C ASN A 27 -0.10 -6.78 10.22
N LEU A 28 0.09 -5.61 9.60
CA LEU A 28 -0.97 -4.60 9.49
C LEU A 28 -2.18 -5.11 8.68
N ILE A 29 -1.94 -5.70 7.51
CA ILE A 29 -3.01 -6.28 6.67
C ILE A 29 -3.77 -7.36 7.47
N ASN A 30 -3.07 -8.18 8.25
CA ASN A 30 -3.68 -9.19 9.10
C ASN A 30 -4.58 -8.57 10.18
N ALA A 31 -4.04 -7.62 10.95
CA ALA A 31 -4.79 -6.97 12.02
C ALA A 31 -6.06 -6.29 11.50
N GLU A 32 -5.95 -5.49 10.44
CA GLU A 32 -7.10 -4.78 9.87
C GLU A 32 -8.14 -5.72 9.24
N PHE A 33 -7.68 -6.78 8.55
CA PHE A 33 -8.57 -7.76 7.96
C PHE A 33 -9.35 -8.53 9.03
N LEU A 34 -8.68 -8.96 10.10
CA LEU A 34 -9.33 -9.69 11.19
C LEU A 34 -10.32 -8.80 11.94
N GLN A 35 -9.96 -7.55 12.20
CA GLN A 35 -10.87 -6.58 12.80
C GLN A 35 -12.11 -6.36 11.92
N PHE A 36 -11.91 -6.13 10.62
CA PHE A 36 -13.02 -6.04 9.66
C PHE A 36 -13.90 -7.29 9.68
N SER A 37 -13.30 -8.48 9.67
CA SER A 37 -14.02 -9.76 9.65
C SER A 37 -14.93 -9.88 10.87
N VAL A 38 -14.39 -9.60 12.06
CA VAL A 38 -15.16 -9.62 13.32
C VAL A 38 -16.33 -8.64 13.27
N ASP A 39 -16.12 -7.40 12.81
CA ASP A 39 -17.17 -6.39 12.76
C ASP A 39 -18.22 -6.68 11.67
N PHE A 40 -17.80 -7.27 10.55
CA PHE A 40 -18.69 -7.74 9.50
C PHE A 40 -19.59 -8.87 10.00
N PHE A 41 -19.04 -9.88 10.68
CA PHE A 41 -19.83 -10.96 11.28
C PHE A 41 -20.81 -10.46 12.35
N LYS A 42 -20.44 -9.48 13.18
CA LYS A 42 -21.40 -8.86 14.13
C LYS A 42 -22.61 -8.25 13.43
N LYS A 43 -22.41 -7.60 12.28
CA LYS A 43 -23.51 -7.02 11.48
C LYS A 43 -24.43 -8.11 10.95
N ILE A 44 -23.86 -9.22 10.46
CA ILE A 44 -24.61 -10.39 9.98
C ILE A 44 -25.44 -11.03 11.10
N VAL A 45 -24.85 -11.24 12.29
CA VAL A 45 -25.59 -11.80 13.43
C VAL A 45 -26.76 -10.90 13.83
N THR A 46 -26.52 -9.58 13.89
CA THR A 46 -27.56 -8.60 14.23
C THR A 46 -28.73 -8.67 13.26
N ALA A 47 -28.47 -8.90 11.97
CA ALA A 47 -29.50 -9.11 10.96
C ALA A 47 -30.35 -10.36 11.22
N LYS A 48 -29.70 -11.52 11.32
CA LYS A 48 -30.38 -12.81 11.51
C LYS A 48 -31.16 -12.84 12.83
N LEU A 49 -30.70 -12.13 13.86
CA LEU A 49 -31.42 -11.97 15.13
C LEU A 49 -32.72 -11.18 15.01
N ASN A 50 -32.84 -10.27 14.04
CA ASN A 50 -34.08 -9.54 13.78
C ASN A 50 -35.05 -10.34 12.88
N SER A 51 -34.82 -11.64 12.73
CA SER A 51 -35.56 -12.55 11.83
C SER A 51 -35.56 -12.08 10.38
N GLU A 52 -34.54 -11.34 9.96
CA GLU A 52 -34.35 -10.95 8.57
C GLU A 52 -33.53 -12.03 7.85
N ASP A 53 -34.10 -12.63 6.81
CA ASP A 53 -33.33 -13.47 5.89
C ASP A 53 -32.32 -12.61 5.12
N ILE A 54 -31.12 -13.13 4.86
CA ILE A 54 -30.12 -12.43 4.05
C ILE A 54 -30.47 -12.66 2.57
N THR A 55 -31.58 -12.05 2.17
CA THR A 55 -31.96 -11.94 0.76
C THR A 55 -31.07 -10.92 0.05
N ILE A 56 -31.10 -10.93 -1.28
CA ILE A 56 -30.40 -9.93 -2.08
C ILE A 56 -30.80 -8.49 -1.69
N ASP A 57 -32.10 -8.24 -1.49
CA ASP A 57 -32.64 -6.93 -1.11
C ASP A 57 -32.21 -6.50 0.28
N TRP A 58 -32.23 -7.45 1.22
CA TRP A 58 -31.75 -7.22 2.57
C TRP A 58 -30.27 -6.85 2.55
N TYR A 59 -29.44 -7.65 1.87
CA TYR A 59 -28.01 -7.42 1.80
C TYR A 59 -27.70 -6.05 1.19
N LYS A 60 -28.37 -5.70 0.08
CA LYS A 60 -28.25 -4.39 -0.54
C LYS A 60 -28.60 -3.26 0.41
N ARG A 61 -29.71 -3.38 1.15
CA ARG A 61 -30.15 -2.36 2.11
C ARG A 61 -29.14 -2.11 3.23
N TYR A 62 -28.54 -3.17 3.79
CA TYR A 62 -27.70 -3.03 4.98
C TYR A 62 -26.21 -2.87 4.67
N PHE A 63 -25.73 -3.46 3.57
CA PHE A 63 -24.32 -3.47 3.20
C PHE A 63 -23.99 -2.65 1.95
N MET A 64 -24.99 -2.20 1.18
CA MET A 64 -24.78 -1.42 -0.03
C MET A 64 -25.64 -0.15 -0.10
N SER A 65 -26.21 0.30 1.02
CA SER A 65 -27.01 1.52 1.04
C SER A 65 -26.20 2.76 0.70
N GLU A 66 -26.88 3.75 0.13
CA GLU A 66 -26.31 5.06 -0.20
C GLU A 66 -25.85 5.87 1.02
N GLY A 67 -26.07 5.39 2.25
CA GLY A 67 -25.48 6.00 3.46
C GLY A 67 -24.03 5.57 3.70
N LEU A 68 -23.58 4.47 3.09
CA LEU A 68 -22.25 3.90 3.33
C LEU A 68 -21.17 4.58 2.48
N SER A 69 -19.91 4.38 2.88
CA SER A 69 -18.77 4.84 2.09
C SER A 69 -18.74 4.12 0.74
N SER A 70 -18.30 4.81 -0.33
CA SER A 70 -18.17 4.17 -1.65
C SER A 70 -17.21 2.97 -1.64
N GLU A 71 -16.26 2.95 -0.71
CA GLU A 71 -15.33 1.82 -0.57
C GLU A 71 -16.02 0.61 0.07
N ASP A 72 -16.84 0.80 1.11
CA ASP A 72 -17.61 -0.29 1.70
C ASP A 72 -18.65 -0.85 0.73
N ILE A 73 -19.36 0.00 -0.02
CA ILE A 73 -20.32 -0.43 -1.05
C ILE A 73 -19.63 -1.30 -2.11
N ALA A 74 -18.44 -0.88 -2.58
CA ALA A 74 -17.66 -1.67 -3.53
C ALA A 74 -17.26 -3.03 -2.93
N ILE A 75 -16.66 -3.03 -1.73
CA ILE A 75 -16.19 -4.27 -1.08
C ILE A 75 -17.34 -5.25 -0.84
N ASN A 76 -18.47 -4.75 -0.34
CA ASN A 76 -19.62 -5.57 -0.01
C ASN A 76 -20.32 -6.12 -1.27
N SER A 77 -20.21 -5.45 -2.42
CA SER A 77 -20.71 -5.96 -3.71
C SER A 77 -19.79 -6.97 -4.39
N GLY A 78 -18.64 -7.29 -3.78
CA GLY A 78 -17.65 -8.20 -4.35
C GLY A 78 -16.64 -7.52 -5.29
N LEU A 79 -16.55 -6.20 -5.27
CA LEU A 79 -15.60 -5.43 -6.06
C LEU A 79 -14.61 -4.63 -5.20
N ASN A 80 -13.48 -4.26 -5.80
CA ASN A 80 -12.64 -3.22 -5.22
C ASN A 80 -12.84 -1.91 -6.02
N LYS A 81 -12.76 -0.76 -5.32
CA LYS A 81 -12.97 0.56 -5.93
C LYS A 81 -11.99 0.86 -7.08
N LYS A 82 -10.77 0.33 -7.03
CA LYS A 82 -9.76 0.49 -8.10
C LYS A 82 -10.15 -0.28 -9.37
N THR A 83 -10.77 -1.45 -9.24
CA THR A 83 -11.32 -2.21 -10.37
C THR A 83 -12.42 -1.40 -11.05
N ILE A 84 -13.35 -0.81 -10.29
CA ILE A 84 -14.38 0.08 -10.83
C ILE A 84 -13.72 1.25 -11.56
N SER A 85 -12.74 1.92 -10.93
CA SER A 85 -12.01 3.02 -11.57
C SER A 85 -11.36 2.63 -12.90
N ASN A 86 -10.82 1.41 -12.99
CA ASN A 86 -10.17 0.93 -14.20
C ASN A 86 -11.16 0.55 -15.30
N MET A 87 -12.31 -0.03 -14.93
CA MET A 87 -13.36 -0.42 -15.87
C MET A 87 -14.11 0.79 -16.44
N TYR A 88 -14.44 1.77 -15.60
CA TYR A 88 -15.30 2.90 -15.97
C TYR A 88 -14.52 4.20 -16.18
N GLY A 89 -13.19 4.19 -16.01
CA GLY A 89 -12.33 5.38 -16.11
C GLY A 89 -12.55 6.41 -14.99
N SER A 90 -13.37 6.10 -14.00
CA SER A 90 -13.77 7.00 -12.92
C SER A 90 -14.22 6.22 -11.68
N ALA A 91 -14.06 6.84 -10.51
CA ALA A 91 -14.48 6.29 -9.23
C ALA A 91 -15.34 7.30 -8.44
N THR A 92 -16.12 8.11 -9.14
CA THR A 92 -17.13 8.99 -8.52
C THR A 92 -18.14 8.14 -7.75
N ARG A 93 -18.75 8.73 -6.72
CA ARG A 93 -19.69 8.01 -5.85
C ARG A 93 -20.81 7.34 -6.64
N THR A 94 -21.42 8.05 -7.58
CA THR A 94 -22.51 7.55 -8.44
C THR A 94 -22.07 6.32 -9.22
N ILE A 95 -20.95 6.41 -9.95
CA ILE A 95 -20.41 5.29 -10.75
C ILE A 95 -20.11 4.08 -9.86
N VAL A 96 -19.55 4.31 -8.67
CA VAL A 96 -19.27 3.22 -7.73
C VAL A 96 -20.56 2.54 -7.28
N ILE A 97 -21.60 3.30 -6.94
CA ILE A 97 -22.89 2.72 -6.50
C ILE A 97 -23.54 1.93 -7.65
N GLU A 98 -23.59 2.49 -8.85
CA GLU A 98 -24.17 1.82 -10.02
C GLU A 98 -23.43 0.53 -10.35
N ALA A 99 -22.10 0.59 -10.54
CA ALA A 99 -21.28 -0.58 -10.85
C ALA A 99 -21.33 -1.65 -9.75
N SER A 100 -21.39 -1.24 -8.48
CA SER A 100 -21.51 -2.18 -7.35
C SER A 100 -22.85 -2.90 -7.36
N ASN A 101 -23.96 -2.19 -7.62
CA ASN A 101 -25.29 -2.80 -7.67
C ASN A 101 -25.42 -3.77 -8.85
N GLU A 102 -24.93 -3.38 -10.04
CA GLU A 102 -24.91 -4.23 -11.23
C GLU A 102 -24.08 -5.50 -11.00
N HIS A 103 -22.88 -5.36 -10.45
CA HIS A 103 -22.01 -6.49 -10.18
C HIS A 103 -22.58 -7.43 -9.11
N PHE A 104 -23.15 -6.89 -8.03
CA PHE A 104 -23.71 -7.73 -6.97
C PHE A 104 -24.88 -8.59 -7.46
N GLU A 105 -25.74 -8.06 -8.34
CA GLU A 105 -26.78 -8.84 -9.00
C GLU A 105 -26.19 -10.01 -9.78
N SER A 106 -25.18 -9.75 -10.63
CA SER A 106 -24.51 -10.78 -11.41
C SER A 106 -23.83 -11.84 -10.53
N LEU A 107 -23.16 -11.41 -9.46
CA LEU A 107 -22.53 -12.29 -8.48
C LEU A 107 -23.57 -13.19 -7.79
N TYR A 108 -24.68 -12.60 -7.32
CA TYR A 108 -25.72 -13.34 -6.63
C TYR A 108 -26.38 -14.37 -7.55
N GLN A 109 -26.68 -14.02 -8.79
CA GLN A 109 -27.20 -14.96 -9.79
C GLN A 109 -26.22 -16.11 -10.07
N SER A 110 -24.92 -15.81 -10.14
CA SER A 110 -23.88 -16.83 -10.31
C SER A 110 -23.84 -17.79 -9.10
N ILE A 111 -23.99 -17.26 -7.89
CA ILE A 111 -24.07 -18.08 -6.66
C ILE A 111 -25.32 -18.95 -6.67
N GLN A 112 -26.49 -18.40 -7.02
CA GLN A 112 -27.73 -19.18 -7.11
C GLN A 112 -27.62 -20.32 -8.11
N THR A 113 -27.08 -20.03 -9.30
CA THR A 113 -26.85 -21.03 -10.35
C THR A 113 -25.91 -22.15 -9.84
N LEU A 114 -24.84 -21.78 -9.15
CA LEU A 114 -23.89 -22.75 -8.58
C LEU A 114 -24.57 -23.66 -7.54
N VAL A 115 -25.36 -23.10 -6.64
CA VAL A 115 -26.09 -23.86 -5.61
C VAL A 115 -27.16 -24.77 -6.22
N GLU A 116 -27.77 -24.38 -7.33
CA GLU A 116 -28.73 -25.23 -8.05
C GLU A 116 -28.07 -26.42 -8.77
N ILE A 117 -26.84 -26.23 -9.27
CA ILE A 117 -26.06 -27.28 -9.94
C ILE A 117 -25.45 -28.24 -8.91
N GLU A 118 -24.80 -27.70 -7.87
CA GLU A 118 -24.02 -28.44 -6.88
C GLU A 118 -24.89 -28.86 -5.68
N LYS A 119 -25.94 -29.66 -5.93
CA LYS A 119 -26.90 -30.07 -4.89
C LYS A 119 -26.34 -30.99 -3.81
N GLU A 120 -25.13 -31.51 -3.99
CA GLU A 120 -24.48 -32.45 -3.07
C GLU A 120 -23.72 -31.75 -1.94
N ILE A 121 -23.42 -30.45 -2.09
CA ILE A 121 -22.64 -29.69 -1.12
C ILE A 121 -23.58 -28.96 -0.16
N ASP A 122 -23.57 -29.38 1.10
CA ASP A 122 -24.15 -28.64 2.22
C ASP A 122 -23.05 -27.84 2.93
N LEU A 123 -23.13 -26.52 2.86
CA LEU A 123 -22.22 -25.58 3.50
C LEU A 123 -23.00 -24.75 4.52
N VAL A 124 -22.64 -24.91 5.80
CA VAL A 124 -23.20 -24.12 6.90
C VAL A 124 -22.09 -23.34 7.58
N LEU A 125 -22.22 -22.01 7.59
CA LEU A 125 -21.36 -21.13 8.38
C LEU A 125 -22.11 -20.68 9.63
N THR A 126 -21.73 -21.23 10.77
CA THR A 126 -22.30 -20.89 12.07
C THR A 126 -21.51 -19.75 12.73
N ILE A 127 -22.21 -18.67 13.10
CA ILE A 127 -21.62 -17.53 13.83
C ILE A 127 -22.20 -17.47 15.23
N LYS A 128 -21.33 -17.54 16.24
CA LYS A 128 -21.71 -17.42 17.65
C LYS A 128 -21.30 -16.07 18.24
N LEU A 129 -22.26 -15.34 18.80
CA LEU A 129 -22.04 -14.05 19.45
C LEU A 129 -22.79 -14.00 20.78
N LYS A 130 -22.05 -13.86 21.90
CA LYS A 130 -22.62 -13.74 23.26
C LYS A 130 -23.67 -14.83 23.60
N GLY A 131 -23.42 -16.07 23.20
CA GLY A 131 -24.30 -17.21 23.47
C GLY A 131 -25.44 -17.40 22.45
N VAL A 132 -25.65 -16.47 21.53
CA VAL A 132 -26.53 -16.63 20.37
C VAL A 132 -25.76 -17.29 19.24
N SER A 133 -26.38 -18.22 18.53
CA SER A 133 -25.86 -18.83 17.30
C SER A 133 -26.78 -18.51 16.14
N VAL A 134 -26.22 -18.11 15.01
CA VAL A 134 -26.95 -17.98 13.74
C VAL A 134 -26.25 -18.81 12.68
N ASP A 135 -27.03 -19.47 11.85
CA ASP A 135 -26.53 -20.26 10.73
C ASP A 135 -26.80 -19.52 9.42
N LEU A 136 -25.81 -19.55 8.55
CA LEU A 136 -25.92 -19.09 7.18
C LEU A 136 -26.07 -20.29 6.26
N ASN A 137 -27.01 -20.21 5.31
CA ASN A 137 -27.13 -21.20 4.24
C ASN A 137 -25.97 -21.08 3.23
N VAL A 138 -25.94 -21.95 2.22
CA VAL A 138 -24.86 -21.99 1.22
C VAL A 138 -24.69 -20.65 0.50
N SER A 139 -25.77 -20.06 -0.01
CA SER A 139 -25.74 -18.79 -0.74
C SER A 139 -25.27 -17.63 0.14
N GLU A 140 -25.81 -17.54 1.36
CA GLU A 140 -25.42 -16.53 2.36
C GLU A 140 -23.93 -16.67 2.71
N SER A 141 -23.45 -17.90 2.92
CA SER A 141 -22.05 -18.21 3.21
C SER A 141 -21.12 -17.79 2.08
N LEU A 142 -21.49 -18.07 0.82
CA LEU A 142 -20.68 -17.71 -0.35
C LEU A 142 -20.57 -16.20 -0.57
N VAL A 143 -21.66 -15.45 -0.33
CA VAL A 143 -21.62 -13.98 -0.35
C VAL A 143 -20.62 -13.46 0.69
N VAL A 144 -20.72 -13.95 1.93
CA VAL A 144 -19.85 -13.55 3.03
C VAL A 144 -18.38 -13.87 2.74
N ILE A 145 -18.08 -15.07 2.23
CA ILE A 145 -16.72 -15.48 1.84
C ILE A 145 -16.18 -14.55 0.74
N ASN A 146 -16.99 -14.20 -0.25
CA ASN A 146 -16.58 -13.31 -1.34
C ASN A 146 -16.23 -11.92 -0.81
N THR A 147 -17.07 -11.33 0.04
CA THR A 147 -16.80 -10.02 0.66
C THR A 147 -15.51 -10.02 1.47
N LEU A 148 -15.25 -11.07 2.27
CA LEU A 148 -14.01 -11.22 3.02
C LEU A 148 -12.80 -11.32 2.08
N ALA A 149 -12.89 -12.13 1.02
CA ALA A 149 -11.81 -12.28 0.03
C ALA A 149 -11.49 -10.94 -0.66
N VAL A 150 -12.51 -10.19 -1.06
CA VAL A 150 -12.39 -8.89 -1.71
C VAL A 150 -11.79 -7.86 -0.76
N LYS A 151 -12.24 -7.81 0.51
CA LYS A 151 -11.63 -6.94 1.52
C LYS A 151 -10.14 -7.24 1.67
N ARG A 152 -9.77 -8.53 1.79
CA ARG A 152 -8.37 -8.95 1.94
C ARG A 152 -7.53 -8.53 0.73
N ALA A 153 -8.06 -8.69 -0.48
CA ALA A 153 -7.40 -8.27 -1.71
C ALA A 153 -7.23 -6.74 -1.78
N ALA A 154 -8.27 -5.98 -1.42
CA ALA A 154 -8.25 -4.52 -1.38
C ALA A 154 -7.20 -4.00 -0.37
N LEU A 155 -7.16 -4.57 0.84
CA LEU A 155 -6.16 -4.23 1.85
C LEU A 155 -4.74 -4.49 1.37
N ARG A 156 -4.47 -5.66 0.76
CA ARG A 156 -3.16 -5.96 0.17
C ARG A 156 -2.77 -4.91 -0.86
N GLY A 157 -3.62 -4.68 -1.86
CA GLY A 157 -3.31 -3.73 -2.94
C GLY A 157 -3.10 -2.30 -2.45
N GLY A 158 -3.93 -1.84 -1.50
CA GLY A 158 -3.86 -0.51 -0.93
C GLY A 158 -2.63 -0.29 -0.06
N LEU A 159 -2.40 -1.16 0.94
CA LEU A 159 -1.36 -0.96 1.95
C LEU A 159 0.06 -1.02 1.38
N TRP A 160 0.35 -1.90 0.41
CA TRP A 160 1.66 -1.91 -0.24
C TRP A 160 1.95 -0.59 -0.96
N SER A 161 0.96 -0.04 -1.65
CA SER A 161 1.11 1.25 -2.35
C SER A 161 1.25 2.42 -1.38
N THR A 162 0.47 2.44 -0.31
CA THR A 162 0.56 3.48 0.72
C THR A 162 1.90 3.40 1.45
N ALA A 163 2.41 2.19 1.74
CA ALA A 163 3.70 1.99 2.40
C ALA A 163 4.87 2.55 1.60
N GLY A 164 4.91 2.28 0.28
CA GLY A 164 5.92 2.88 -0.59
C GLY A 164 5.90 4.40 -0.48
N LYS A 165 4.74 5.01 -0.77
CA LYS A 165 4.58 6.48 -0.76
C LYS A 165 4.91 7.13 0.58
N SER A 166 4.50 6.51 1.69
CA SER A 166 4.76 7.03 3.03
C SER A 166 6.23 6.96 3.43
N VAL A 167 7.03 6.07 2.82
CA VAL A 167 8.45 5.87 3.15
C VAL A 167 9.37 6.69 2.26
N GLU A 168 9.03 6.91 0.99
CA GLU A 168 9.89 7.55 -0.04
C GLU A 168 10.66 8.79 0.50
N LYS A 169 9.93 9.81 0.97
CA LYS A 169 10.53 11.05 1.51
C LYS A 169 11.37 10.83 2.77
N TYR A 170 10.81 10.11 3.75
CA TYR A 170 11.46 9.96 5.07
C TYR A 170 12.69 9.07 5.02
N LEU A 171 12.74 8.12 4.09
CA LEU A 171 13.92 7.31 3.86
C LEU A 171 15.09 8.15 3.35
N MET A 172 14.85 9.05 2.38
CA MET A 172 15.87 9.99 1.91
C MET A 172 16.32 10.95 3.02
N LEU A 173 15.38 11.52 3.78
CA LEU A 173 15.73 12.39 4.91
C LEU A 173 16.56 11.65 5.97
N THR A 174 16.26 10.38 6.23
CA THR A 174 17.03 9.55 7.17
C THR A 174 18.45 9.36 6.67
N LEU A 175 18.65 9.05 5.38
CA LEU A 175 19.98 8.97 4.76
C LEU A 175 20.73 10.30 4.86
N CYS A 176 20.07 11.43 4.57
CA CYS A 176 20.67 12.76 4.71
C CYS A 176 21.10 13.06 6.14
N LYS A 177 20.28 12.73 7.14
CA LYS A 177 20.59 12.97 8.57
C LYS A 177 21.71 12.05 9.07
N LEU A 178 21.74 10.78 8.67
CA LEU A 178 22.84 9.86 8.99
C LEU A 178 24.20 10.40 8.51
N TYR A 179 24.24 10.95 7.30
CA TYR A 179 25.44 11.53 6.69
C TYR A 179 25.60 13.04 6.95
N GLN A 180 24.79 13.62 7.83
CA GLN A 180 24.81 15.04 8.20
C GLN A 180 24.91 15.98 6.99
N ILE A 181 24.17 15.69 5.93
CA ILE A 181 24.08 16.54 4.75
C ILE A 181 23.45 17.87 5.17
N PRO A 182 24.03 19.03 4.82
CA PRO A 182 23.43 20.32 5.13
C PRO A 182 22.04 20.46 4.51
N GLU A 183 21.11 21.12 5.21
CA GLU A 183 19.73 21.32 4.72
C GLU A 183 19.67 22.15 3.43
N SER A 184 20.69 22.96 3.15
CA SER A 184 20.86 23.68 1.88
C SER A 184 21.12 22.76 0.68
N ASN A 185 21.50 21.49 0.93
CA ASN A 185 21.92 20.53 -0.09
C ASN A 185 20.84 19.50 -0.41
N TYR A 186 19.59 19.71 0.00
CA TYR A 186 18.46 18.89 -0.43
C TYR A 186 17.14 19.66 -0.45
N ASP A 187 16.20 19.21 -1.29
CA ASP A 187 14.82 19.70 -1.31
C ASP A 187 13.86 18.55 -1.03
N ALA A 188 13.09 18.70 0.06
CA ALA A 188 12.10 17.73 0.54
C ALA A 188 10.66 18.30 0.52
N LYS A 189 10.43 19.41 -0.21
CA LYS A 189 9.11 20.01 -0.35
C LYS A 189 8.16 19.04 -1.06
N HIS A 190 6.91 19.00 -0.60
CA HIS A 190 5.88 18.21 -1.25
C HIS A 190 5.66 18.69 -2.68
N PHE A 191 5.62 17.75 -3.62
CA PHE A 191 5.28 18.04 -5.00
C PHE A 191 3.88 18.66 -5.08
N VAL A 192 3.80 19.85 -5.67
CA VAL A 192 2.53 20.51 -6.00
C VAL A 192 2.41 20.50 -7.52
N LYS A 193 1.40 19.78 -8.04
CA LYS A 193 1.15 19.68 -9.47
C LYS A 193 0.86 21.07 -10.06
N ASP A 194 1.77 21.53 -10.90
CA ASP A 194 1.64 22.73 -11.72
C ASP A 194 0.69 22.44 -12.90
N LYS A 195 -0.52 23.00 -12.81
CA LYS A 195 -1.54 22.88 -13.86
C LYS A 195 -1.15 23.60 -15.16
N GLY A 196 -0.09 24.42 -15.17
CA GLY A 196 0.41 25.13 -16.34
C GLY A 196 1.39 24.33 -17.22
N LYS A 197 1.94 23.22 -16.72
CA LYS A 197 2.87 22.36 -17.49
C LYS A 197 2.12 21.25 -18.22
N LYS A 198 2.50 20.99 -19.49
CA LYS A 198 1.95 19.88 -20.30
C LYS A 198 2.22 18.50 -19.67
N VAL A 199 3.33 18.37 -18.95
CA VAL A 199 3.68 17.18 -18.16
C VAL A 199 4.29 17.68 -16.87
N ASP A 200 3.66 17.35 -15.75
CA ASP A 200 4.20 17.60 -14.41
C ASP A 200 4.08 16.32 -13.60
N ARG A 201 5.22 15.82 -13.13
CA ARG A 201 5.34 14.50 -12.50
C ARG A 201 5.76 14.67 -11.05
N GLU A 202 5.14 13.86 -10.19
CA GLU A 202 5.52 13.76 -8.78
C GLU A 202 6.96 13.26 -8.67
N ILE A 203 7.77 14.01 -7.92
CA ILE A 203 9.19 13.76 -7.71
C ILE A 203 9.40 13.54 -6.22
N ASP A 204 10.09 12.45 -5.88
CA ASP A 204 10.20 12.00 -4.49
C ASP A 204 11.14 12.90 -3.68
N PHE A 205 12.30 13.28 -4.24
CA PHE A 205 13.33 14.04 -3.53
C PHE A 205 14.41 14.63 -4.46
N TYR A 206 15.07 15.71 -4.03
CA TYR A 206 16.27 16.24 -4.70
C TYR A 206 17.46 16.37 -3.76
N LEU A 207 18.65 15.99 -4.25
CA LEU A 207 19.92 16.48 -3.70
C LEU A 207 20.41 17.67 -4.53
N LEU A 208 21.06 18.62 -3.87
CA LEU A 208 21.51 19.88 -4.45
C LEU A 208 23.01 20.02 -4.23
N GLU A 209 23.73 20.43 -5.27
CA GLU A 209 25.11 20.90 -5.17
C GLU A 209 25.29 22.11 -6.09
N ARG A 210 25.43 23.30 -5.48
CA ARG A 210 25.44 24.60 -6.18
C ARG A 210 24.20 24.73 -7.06
N ASP A 211 24.38 24.81 -8.38
CA ASP A 211 23.31 24.93 -9.38
C ASP A 211 22.79 23.57 -9.87
N ASN A 212 23.42 22.46 -9.47
CA ASN A 212 23.04 21.13 -9.90
C ASN A 212 21.92 20.57 -9.01
N LYS A 213 20.91 19.98 -9.66
CA LYS A 213 19.82 19.25 -9.01
C LYS A 213 19.84 17.79 -9.42
N TYR A 214 19.94 16.90 -8.45
CA TYR A 214 19.97 15.47 -8.65
C TYR A 214 18.64 14.85 -8.21
N LEU A 215 17.88 14.37 -9.19
CA LEU A 215 16.62 13.68 -8.98
C LEU A 215 16.87 12.34 -8.28
N CYS A 216 16.26 12.19 -7.11
CA CYS A 216 16.28 10.95 -6.35
C CYS A 216 14.91 10.29 -6.42
N GLU A 217 14.88 9.01 -6.80
CA GLU A 217 13.66 8.19 -6.81
C GLU A 217 13.82 7.04 -5.83
N VAL A 218 12.78 6.79 -5.05
CA VAL A 218 12.76 5.72 -4.05
C VAL A 218 11.73 4.67 -4.43
N LYS A 219 12.10 3.38 -4.37
CA LYS A 219 11.16 2.27 -4.56
C LYS A 219 11.41 1.14 -3.59
N LEU A 220 10.41 0.84 -2.77
CA LEU A 220 10.38 -0.41 -1.99
C LEU A 220 9.82 -1.52 -2.89
N MET A 221 10.69 -2.25 -3.58
CA MET A 221 10.33 -3.23 -4.59
C MET A 221 10.18 -4.65 -4.01
N GLY A 222 9.51 -5.53 -4.77
CA GLY A 222 9.56 -6.97 -4.55
C GLY A 222 10.63 -7.60 -5.45
N LYS A 223 11.12 -8.80 -5.10
CA LYS A 223 12.04 -9.57 -5.95
C LYS A 223 11.51 -9.79 -7.38
N GLY A 224 10.18 -9.80 -7.56
CA GLY A 224 9.51 -10.09 -8.83
C GLY A 224 9.16 -8.90 -9.72
N ASN A 225 9.66 -7.68 -9.44
CA ASN A 225 9.31 -6.51 -10.26
C ASN A 225 10.54 -5.74 -10.77
N PRO A 226 11.42 -6.40 -11.57
CA PRO A 226 12.58 -5.75 -12.16
C PRO A 226 12.20 -4.61 -13.12
N GLU A 227 11.03 -4.71 -13.76
CA GLU A 227 10.48 -3.73 -14.72
C GLU A 227 10.12 -2.39 -14.07
N SER A 228 9.80 -2.37 -12.77
CA SER A 228 9.57 -1.11 -12.06
C SER A 228 10.82 -0.25 -11.96
N ALA A 229 12.01 -0.84 -12.10
CA ALA A 229 13.23 -0.06 -12.23
C ALA A 229 13.29 0.68 -13.58
N ASP A 230 12.63 0.23 -14.64
CA ASP A 230 12.66 0.92 -15.94
C ASP A 230 11.95 2.29 -15.89
N ALA A 231 11.04 2.46 -14.93
CA ALA A 231 10.37 3.74 -14.69
C ALA A 231 11.37 4.87 -14.37
N ILE A 232 12.53 4.54 -13.77
CA ILE A 232 13.55 5.54 -13.41
C ILE A 232 14.21 6.15 -14.66
N ILE A 233 14.27 5.39 -15.75
CA ILE A 233 14.89 5.78 -17.02
C ILE A 233 14.04 6.85 -17.70
N ALA A 234 12.73 6.58 -17.84
CA ALA A 234 11.78 7.51 -18.46
C ALA A 234 11.57 8.80 -17.63
N ARG A 235 12.09 8.85 -16.40
CA ARG A 235 12.00 9.98 -15.49
C ARG A 235 13.29 10.79 -15.37
N GLY A 236 14.39 10.35 -16.00
CA GLY A 236 15.67 11.05 -15.92
C GLY A 236 16.27 11.03 -14.51
N THR A 237 16.06 9.93 -13.78
CA THR A 237 16.54 9.77 -12.40
C THR A 237 18.05 9.79 -12.34
N ASN A 238 18.63 10.54 -11.39
CA ASN A 238 20.07 10.56 -11.16
C ASN A 238 20.48 9.56 -10.08
N ILE A 239 19.65 9.40 -9.05
CA ILE A 239 19.90 8.52 -7.92
C ILE A 239 18.67 7.64 -7.67
N PHE A 240 18.85 6.33 -7.74
CA PHE A 240 17.82 5.35 -7.48
C PHE A 240 18.07 4.62 -6.15
N VAL A 241 17.13 4.72 -5.22
CA VAL A 241 17.21 4.07 -3.92
C VAL A 241 16.13 3.01 -3.83
N ALA A 242 16.52 1.76 -3.61
CA ALA A 242 15.59 0.66 -3.45
C ALA A 242 15.91 -0.20 -2.22
N ASP A 243 14.91 -0.95 -1.73
CA ASP A 243 15.17 -1.98 -0.73
C ASP A 243 16.03 -3.10 -1.33
N THR A 244 15.72 -3.56 -2.53
CA THR A 244 16.45 -4.61 -3.26
C THR A 244 16.55 -4.28 -4.74
N LEU A 245 17.66 -4.68 -5.38
CA LEU A 245 17.86 -4.60 -6.84
C LEU A 245 18.38 -5.93 -7.37
N SER A 246 17.86 -6.38 -8.51
CA SER A 246 18.45 -7.51 -9.24
C SER A 246 19.81 -7.12 -9.82
N GLN A 247 20.65 -8.11 -10.16
CA GLN A 247 21.93 -7.82 -10.82
C GLN A 247 21.73 -7.12 -12.17
N GLN A 248 20.67 -7.48 -12.90
CA GLN A 248 20.32 -6.83 -14.17
C GLN A 248 19.98 -5.35 -13.95
N ASN A 249 19.21 -5.00 -12.93
CA ASN A 249 18.91 -3.59 -12.63
C ASN A 249 20.18 -2.81 -12.24
N LYS A 250 21.09 -3.42 -11.49
CA LYS A 250 22.37 -2.80 -11.12
C LYS A 250 23.20 -2.49 -12.37
N ASN A 251 23.37 -3.49 -13.25
CA ASN A 251 24.09 -3.33 -14.52
C ASN A 251 23.47 -2.24 -15.41
N GLN A 252 22.14 -2.22 -15.53
CA GLN A 252 21.41 -1.22 -16.32
C GLN A 252 21.58 0.19 -15.76
N CYS A 253 21.53 0.35 -14.43
CA CYS A 253 21.83 1.64 -13.79
C CYS A 253 23.27 2.08 -14.08
N ASP A 254 24.24 1.15 -14.00
CA ASP A 254 25.65 1.44 -14.28
C ASP A 254 25.87 1.84 -15.76
N GLU A 255 25.25 1.15 -16.71
CA GLU A 255 25.29 1.48 -18.15
C GLU A 255 24.69 2.87 -18.45
N LEU A 256 23.63 3.25 -17.74
CA LEU A 256 22.94 4.53 -17.90
C LEU A 256 23.56 5.67 -17.07
N GLY A 257 24.60 5.38 -16.28
CA GLY A 257 25.21 6.36 -15.38
C GLY A 257 24.31 6.79 -14.21
N ILE A 258 23.27 6.01 -13.89
CA ILE A 258 22.37 6.24 -12.77
C ILE A 258 23.02 5.68 -11.50
N HIS A 259 23.18 6.52 -10.49
CA HIS A 259 23.65 6.06 -9.19
C HIS A 259 22.58 5.24 -8.48
N TRP A 260 22.93 4.09 -7.91
CA TRP A 260 21.95 3.22 -7.28
C TRP A 260 22.35 2.77 -5.88
N ILE A 261 21.36 2.55 -5.01
CA ILE A 261 21.50 2.01 -3.66
C ILE A 261 20.50 0.86 -3.49
N ALA A 262 20.99 -0.32 -3.11
CA ALA A 262 20.17 -1.43 -2.67
C ALA A 262 20.35 -1.61 -1.16
N LEU A 263 19.39 -1.13 -0.38
CA LEU A 263 19.55 -0.97 1.07
C LEU A 263 19.65 -2.30 1.82
N ARG A 264 19.08 -3.37 1.26
CA ARG A 264 19.18 -4.75 1.78
C ARG A 264 20.43 -5.51 1.35
N ASP A 265 21.28 -4.93 0.51
CA ASP A 265 22.64 -5.46 0.36
C ASP A 265 23.39 -5.26 1.68
N ALA A 266 24.42 -6.08 1.94
CA ALA A 266 25.25 -5.92 3.13
C ALA A 266 25.83 -4.49 3.21
N ASN A 267 25.51 -3.77 4.29
CA ASN A 267 25.85 -2.34 4.45
C ASN A 267 25.33 -1.45 3.30
N GLY A 268 24.18 -1.77 2.71
CA GLY A 268 23.65 -1.09 1.51
C GLY A 268 23.55 0.43 1.66
N PHE A 269 23.12 0.91 2.83
CA PHE A 269 23.05 2.36 3.11
C PHE A 269 24.41 3.07 2.98
N ARG A 270 25.52 2.37 3.22
CA ARG A 270 26.88 2.95 3.11
C ARG A 270 27.24 3.35 1.69
N LYS A 271 26.59 2.76 0.69
CA LYS A 271 26.78 3.14 -0.70
C LYS A 271 26.39 4.58 -0.98
N PHE A 272 25.53 5.17 -0.14
CA PHE A 272 25.16 6.58 -0.24
C PHE A 272 26.39 7.49 -0.18
N LYS A 273 27.35 7.19 0.70
CA LYS A 273 28.64 7.90 0.80
C LYS A 273 29.33 8.04 -0.56
N SER A 274 29.50 6.93 -1.27
CA SER A 274 30.21 6.91 -2.56
C SER A 274 29.49 7.71 -3.63
N ILE A 275 28.17 7.85 -3.52
CA ILE A 275 27.36 8.69 -4.41
C ILE A 275 27.58 10.16 -4.06
N LEU A 276 27.53 10.52 -2.77
CA LEU A 276 27.80 11.89 -2.32
C LEU A 276 29.20 12.37 -2.74
N GLU A 277 30.22 11.51 -2.63
CA GLU A 277 31.59 11.79 -3.09
C GLU A 277 31.65 12.06 -4.60
N LYS A 278 30.99 11.22 -5.41
CA LYS A 278 30.96 11.38 -6.88
C LYS A 278 30.24 12.65 -7.30
N LEU A 279 29.16 13.00 -6.61
CA LEU A 279 28.35 14.18 -6.88
C LEU A 279 28.89 15.44 -6.19
N GLN A 280 29.98 15.32 -5.44
CA GLN A 280 30.60 16.41 -4.68
C GLN A 280 29.66 17.11 -3.68
N ILE A 281 28.68 16.37 -3.15
CA ILE A 281 27.75 16.88 -2.15
C ILE A 281 28.43 16.87 -0.78
N PRO A 282 28.43 17.98 -0.02
CA PRO A 282 28.99 18.04 1.33
C PRO A 282 28.30 17.06 2.29
N TYR A 283 29.10 16.29 3.02
CA TYR A 283 28.60 15.33 3.99
C TYR A 283 29.63 15.06 5.10
N LYS A 284 29.19 14.44 6.20
CA LYS A 284 30.04 13.85 7.23
C LYS A 284 29.83 12.34 7.25
N ASP A 285 30.92 11.58 7.15
CA ASP A 285 30.84 10.12 7.12
C ASP A 285 30.21 9.56 8.40
N TYR A 286 29.30 8.60 8.24
CA TYR A 286 28.59 7.97 9.34
C TYR A 286 29.42 6.85 9.98
N LYS A 287 29.81 7.06 11.24
CA LYS A 287 30.60 6.12 12.06
C LYS A 287 29.90 5.74 13.38
N GLY A 288 28.61 6.06 13.51
CA GLY A 288 27.82 5.82 14.72
C GLY A 288 27.23 4.41 14.81
N ASN A 289 26.28 4.26 15.73
CA ASN A 289 25.53 3.03 15.97
C ASN A 289 24.09 3.17 15.49
N LEU A 290 23.67 2.39 14.49
CA LEU A 290 22.33 2.47 13.92
C LEU A 290 21.23 2.18 14.95
N ASP A 291 21.50 1.35 15.96
CA ASP A 291 20.53 1.02 17.01
C ASP A 291 20.21 2.21 17.91
N GLU A 292 21.16 3.13 18.08
CA GLU A 292 21.03 4.33 18.91
C GLU A 292 20.59 5.55 18.07
N ASP A 293 21.17 5.70 16.88
CA ASP A 293 21.00 6.91 16.07
C ASP A 293 19.67 6.93 15.31
N LEU A 294 19.21 5.80 14.76
CA LEU A 294 17.99 5.75 13.96
C LEU A 294 16.73 6.15 14.75
N PRO A 295 16.49 5.66 15.98
CA PRO A 295 15.34 6.10 16.77
C PRO A 295 15.32 7.63 16.98
N ASN A 296 16.48 8.23 17.25
CA ASN A 296 16.60 9.67 17.46
C ASN A 296 16.29 10.46 16.18
N ILE A 297 16.92 10.08 15.05
CA ILE A 297 16.68 10.71 13.74
C ILE A 297 15.20 10.62 13.37
N LEU A 298 14.62 9.43 13.46
CA LEU A 298 13.23 9.18 13.11
C LEU A 298 12.26 9.89 14.04
N ASN A 299 12.57 10.05 15.33
CA ASN A 299 11.73 10.85 16.21
C ASN A 299 11.77 12.34 15.84
N THR A 300 12.94 12.89 15.51
CA THR A 300 13.03 14.28 15.03
C THR A 300 12.27 14.50 13.72
N LEU A 301 12.30 13.54 12.78
CA LEU A 301 11.65 13.69 11.48
C LEU A 301 10.11 13.63 11.54
N PHE A 302 9.54 12.95 12.53
CA PHE A 302 8.08 12.74 12.64
C PHE A 302 7.42 13.54 13.78
N ASN A 303 8.21 14.22 14.63
CA ASN A 303 7.69 15.09 15.69
C ASN A 303 7.64 16.59 15.29
N ASN A 304 7.98 16.90 14.03
CA ASN A 304 7.86 18.22 13.41
C ASN A 304 6.67 18.24 12.43
#